data_AF-A0A0M3Q118-F1
#
_entry.id   AF-A0A0M3Q118-F1
#
_cell.length_a   1.000
_cell.length_b   1.000
_cell.length_c   1.000
_cell.angle_alpha   90.00
_cell.angle_beta   90.00
_cell.angle_gamma   90.00
#
_symmetry.space_group_name_H-M   'P 1'
#
loop_
_entity.id
_entity.type
_entity.pdbx_description
1 polymer ?
#
loop_
_entity_poly.entity_id
_entity_poly.type
_entity_poly.pdbx_seq_one_letter_code
_entity_poly.pdbx_strand_id
1 'polypeptide(L)'
;MANGLKPYPISLDNYFVDREKTPKDEKGDYDYESLYALDLEFFNKQLQDLLHGKEVELPRFNFTTGRREFKGDKLKIDDNMILILEGIHALNPELTPHIPAENKYKIYVSALTTILLDNHNYIPTTDNRLLRRIIRDYKYRGYSAEETIRRWPSVRAGEEKWIFPYQENADAMFNSALLFELAIMKDYAIPILRNVPNNKPEYSEAYRLRKFLEYFASVQDKELPPTSLLREFLGGSSFRY
;
A
#
# COMPACT_ATOMS: atom_id res chain seq x y z
N MET A 1 -23.58 -3.28 2.79
CA MET A 1 -23.97 -3.28 4.22
C MET A 1 -23.50 -4.58 4.84
N ALA A 2 -22.93 -4.53 6.03
CA ALA A 2 -22.55 -5.68 6.83
C ALA A 2 -23.16 -5.49 8.22
N ASN A 3 -23.98 -6.43 8.70
CA ASN A 3 -24.67 -6.34 10.00
C ASN A 3 -25.43 -5.01 10.24
N GLY A 4 -26.08 -4.46 9.20
CA GLY A 4 -26.81 -3.18 9.29
C GLY A 4 -25.92 -1.93 9.22
N LEU A 5 -24.60 -2.09 9.25
CA LEU A 5 -23.63 -1.01 9.15
C LEU A 5 -23.15 -0.82 7.70
N LYS A 6 -22.82 0.42 7.36
CA LYS A 6 -22.33 0.84 6.05
C LYS A 6 -20.85 1.21 6.17
N PRO A 7 -19.92 0.28 5.91
CA PRO A 7 -18.51 0.63 5.83
C PRO A 7 -18.28 1.55 4.62
N TYR A 8 -17.56 2.64 4.82
CA TYR A 8 -17.14 3.56 3.76
C TYR A 8 -15.61 3.74 3.81
N PRO A 9 -14.87 3.30 2.77
CA PRO A 9 -13.42 3.45 2.74
C PRO A 9 -13.01 4.87 2.40
N ILE A 10 -12.04 5.40 3.14
CA ILE A 10 -11.33 6.64 2.84
C ILE A 10 -9.86 6.28 2.70
N SER A 11 -9.35 6.32 1.47
CA SER A 11 -7.92 6.07 1.21
C SER A 11 -7.10 7.32 1.53
N LEU A 12 -6.14 7.17 2.44
CA LEU A 12 -5.21 8.22 2.85
C LEU A 12 -4.29 8.64 1.70
N ASP A 13 -4.07 7.78 0.71
CA ASP A 13 -3.34 8.11 -0.52
C ASP A 13 -3.97 9.29 -1.27
N ASN A 14 -5.27 9.57 -1.10
CA ASN A 14 -5.91 10.74 -1.70
C ASN A 14 -5.59 12.06 -0.98
N TYR A 15 -4.99 12.00 0.19
CA TYR A 15 -4.68 13.14 1.05
C TYR A 15 -3.21 13.55 1.01
N PHE A 16 -2.42 13.05 0.05
CA PHE A 16 -1.06 13.57 -0.17
C PHE A 16 -1.07 15.09 -0.43
N VAL A 17 -0.01 15.76 0.03
CA VAL A 17 0.33 17.11 -0.42
C VAL A 17 0.74 17.07 -1.89
N ASP A 18 0.70 18.23 -2.56
CA ASP A 18 1.24 18.32 -3.92
C ASP A 18 2.71 17.88 -3.93
N ARG A 19 3.16 17.24 -5.01
CA ARG A 19 4.51 16.65 -5.13
C ARG A 19 5.63 17.61 -4.73
N GLU A 20 5.50 18.89 -5.06
CA GLU A 20 6.47 19.94 -4.75
C GLU A 20 6.57 20.27 -3.26
N LYS A 21 5.51 19.98 -2.49
CA LYS A 21 5.40 20.18 -1.04
C LYS A 21 5.77 18.93 -0.24
N THR A 22 6.01 17.80 -0.91
CA THR A 22 6.40 16.56 -0.23
C THR A 22 7.70 16.80 0.53
N PRO A 23 7.79 16.40 1.82
CA PRO A 23 9.03 16.51 2.58
C PRO A 23 10.21 15.85 1.86
N LYS A 24 11.41 16.35 2.13
CA LYS A 24 12.64 15.76 1.60
C LYS A 24 13.36 14.97 2.67
N ASP A 25 13.98 13.88 2.25
CA ASP A 25 14.87 13.09 3.09
C ASP A 25 16.24 13.77 3.26
N GLU A 26 17.13 13.12 4.01
CA GLU A 26 18.49 13.61 4.28
C GLU A 26 19.36 13.78 3.03
N LYS A 27 18.99 13.13 1.91
CA LYS A 27 19.68 13.20 0.62
C LYS A 27 19.09 14.26 -0.30
N GLY A 28 17.99 14.91 0.12
CA GLY A 28 17.28 15.92 -0.65
C GLY A 28 16.26 15.34 -1.64
N ASP A 29 16.03 14.03 -1.62
CA ASP A 29 15.00 13.35 -2.41
C ASP A 29 13.65 13.41 -1.69
N TYR A 30 12.54 13.28 -2.42
CA TYR A 30 11.21 13.30 -1.81
C TYR A 30 10.93 12.05 -0.95
N ASP A 31 10.58 12.25 0.32
CA ASP A 31 10.17 11.22 1.27
C ASP A 31 8.64 11.03 1.21
N TYR A 32 8.19 10.18 0.28
CA TYR A 32 6.77 9.85 0.11
C TYR A 32 6.20 8.97 1.23
N GLU A 33 7.06 8.35 2.05
CA GLU A 33 6.64 7.52 3.18
C GLU A 33 6.63 8.33 4.49
N SER A 34 6.91 9.63 4.43
CA SER A 34 6.75 10.53 5.57
C SER A 34 5.28 10.71 5.91
N LEU A 35 4.96 10.68 7.21
CA LEU A 35 3.62 11.08 7.66
C LEU A 35 3.24 12.47 7.12
N TYR A 36 4.20 13.39 7.05
CA TYR A 36 4.00 14.76 6.58
C TYR A 36 3.95 14.87 5.04
N ALA A 37 4.07 13.76 4.31
CA ALA A 37 3.64 13.71 2.91
C ALA A 37 2.11 13.78 2.81
N LEU A 38 1.37 13.40 3.86
CA LEU A 38 -0.06 13.66 3.96
C LEU A 38 -0.33 15.09 4.40
N ASP A 39 -1.37 15.69 3.84
CA ASP A 39 -1.93 16.95 4.29
C ASP A 39 -2.78 16.72 5.54
N LEU A 40 -2.10 16.59 6.69
CA LEU A 40 -2.71 16.27 7.98
C LEU A 40 -3.74 17.32 8.41
N GLU A 41 -3.48 18.60 8.09
CA GLU A 41 -4.40 19.70 8.41
C GLU A 41 -5.71 19.54 7.62
N PHE A 42 -5.62 19.37 6.30
CA PHE A 42 -6.79 19.17 5.46
C PHE A 42 -7.55 17.88 5.82
N PHE A 43 -6.82 16.79 6.03
CA PHE A 43 -7.40 15.50 6.41
C PHE A 43 -8.18 15.61 7.73
N ASN A 44 -7.56 16.16 8.78
CA ASN A 44 -8.22 16.30 10.09
C ASN A 44 -9.41 17.27 10.02
N LYS A 45 -9.31 18.34 9.23
CA LYS A 45 -10.45 19.24 9.00
C LYS A 45 -11.63 18.49 8.38
N GLN A 46 -11.41 17.71 7.31
CA GLN A 46 -12.49 16.96 6.67
C GLN A 46 -13.06 15.88 7.60
N LEU A 47 -12.21 15.15 8.31
CA LEU A 47 -12.65 14.13 9.26
C LEU A 47 -13.51 14.73 10.36
N GLN A 48 -13.11 15.87 10.92
CA GLN A 48 -13.93 16.60 11.90
C GLN A 48 -15.25 17.08 11.30
N ASP A 49 -15.24 17.69 10.11
CA ASP A 49 -16.46 18.15 9.44
C ASP A 49 -17.43 16.96 9.22
N LEU A 50 -16.93 15.81 8.79
CA LEU A 50 -17.70 14.58 8.62
C LEU A 50 -18.31 14.07 9.94
N LEU A 51 -17.52 14.03 11.02
CA LEU A 51 -18.00 13.58 12.34
C LEU A 51 -19.02 14.53 12.97
N HIS A 52 -19.02 15.81 12.58
CA HIS A 52 -20.07 16.78 12.94
C HIS A 52 -21.29 16.73 12.00
N GLY A 53 -21.37 15.72 11.12
CA GLY A 53 -22.49 15.53 10.20
C GLY A 53 -22.51 16.51 9.02
N LYS A 54 -21.41 17.19 8.72
CA LYS A 54 -21.31 18.04 7.53
C LYS A 54 -20.99 17.21 6.29
N GLU A 55 -21.37 17.73 5.14
CA GLU A 55 -20.97 17.17 3.85
C GLU A 55 -19.59 17.71 3.45
N VAL A 56 -18.69 16.84 3.00
CA VAL A 56 -17.37 17.21 2.46
C VAL A 56 -17.21 16.64 1.06
N GLU A 57 -16.39 17.30 0.24
CA GLU A 57 -15.97 16.78 -1.06
C GLU A 57 -14.65 16.03 -0.89
N LEU A 58 -14.63 14.73 -1.18
CA LEU A 58 -13.46 13.88 -1.02
C LEU A 58 -12.42 14.23 -2.09
N PRO A 59 -11.13 14.34 -1.71
CA PRO A 59 -10.07 14.56 -2.66
C PRO A 59 -9.78 13.27 -3.45
N ARG A 60 -9.13 13.44 -4.59
CA ARG A 60 -8.46 12.37 -5.31
C ARG A 60 -7.04 12.80 -5.62
N PHE A 61 -6.06 11.95 -5.31
CA PHE A 61 -4.68 12.26 -5.67
C PHE A 61 -4.36 11.66 -7.05
N ASN A 62 -3.84 12.50 -7.94
CA ASN A 62 -3.40 12.07 -9.25
C ASN A 62 -1.89 11.80 -9.21
N PHE A 63 -1.50 10.52 -9.19
CA PHE A 63 -0.09 10.11 -9.13
C PHE A 63 0.72 10.48 -10.38
N THR A 64 0.07 10.69 -11.53
CA THR A 64 0.74 11.13 -12.75
C THR A 64 1.14 12.60 -12.63
N THR A 65 0.19 13.48 -12.31
CA THR A 65 0.43 14.92 -12.17
C THR A 65 1.09 15.29 -10.84
N GLY A 66 0.95 14.43 -9.82
CA GLY A 66 1.42 14.66 -8.46
C GLY A 66 0.63 15.74 -7.72
N ARG A 67 -0.67 15.87 -8.00
CA ARG A 67 -1.53 16.93 -7.45
C ARG A 67 -2.86 16.37 -6.95
N ARG A 68 -3.44 17.06 -5.97
CA ARG A 68 -4.79 16.81 -5.48
C ARG A 68 -5.82 17.39 -6.44
N GLU A 69 -6.86 16.62 -6.71
CA GLU A 69 -7.96 16.96 -7.60
C GLU A 69 -9.29 16.71 -6.89
N PHE A 70 -10.34 17.43 -7.32
CA PHE A 70 -11.70 17.29 -6.83
C PHE A 70 -12.61 16.96 -8.01
N LYS A 71 -13.44 15.93 -7.87
CA LYS A 71 -14.29 15.41 -8.94
C LYS A 71 -15.79 15.57 -8.67
N GLY A 72 -16.18 16.21 -7.57
CA GLY A 72 -17.57 16.30 -7.12
C GLY A 72 -18.01 15.12 -6.26
N ASP A 73 -17.11 14.22 -5.87
CA ASP A 73 -17.41 13.08 -5.01
C ASP A 73 -17.65 13.58 -3.59
N LYS A 74 -18.91 13.56 -3.14
CA LYS A 74 -19.29 14.07 -1.82
C LYS A 74 -19.60 12.95 -0.84
N LEU A 75 -19.27 13.18 0.42
CA LEU A 75 -19.54 12.29 1.54
C LEU A 75 -20.19 13.06 2.70
N LYS A 76 -21.22 12.45 3.28
CA LYS A 76 -21.84 12.86 4.53
C LYS A 76 -22.08 11.60 5.36
N ILE A 77 -21.68 11.61 6.63
CA ILE A 77 -21.86 10.48 7.54
C ILE A 77 -23.34 10.35 7.93
N ASP A 78 -23.83 9.11 7.97
CA ASP A 78 -25.11 8.74 8.59
C ASP A 78 -24.88 7.89 9.86
N ASP A 79 -25.89 7.75 10.72
CA ASP A 79 -25.76 7.09 12.04
C ASP A 79 -25.30 5.61 11.98
N ASN A 80 -25.41 4.97 10.81
CA ASN A 80 -25.04 3.56 10.62
C ASN A 80 -23.75 3.40 9.79
N MET A 81 -23.01 4.48 9.55
CA MET A 81 -21.81 4.47 8.74
C MET A 81 -20.56 4.27 9.60
N ILE A 82 -19.66 3.41 9.15
CA ILE A 82 -18.32 3.24 9.71
C ILE A 82 -17.32 3.73 8.66
N LEU A 83 -16.46 4.67 9.02
CA LEU A 83 -15.35 5.06 8.16
C LEU A 83 -14.20 4.05 8.31
N ILE A 84 -13.71 3.54 7.19
CA ILE A 84 -12.51 2.71 7.12
C ILE A 84 -11.39 3.58 6.56
N LEU A 85 -10.50 4.05 7.43
CA LEU A 85 -9.30 4.77 7.01
C LEU A 85 -8.25 3.76 6.55
N GLU A 86 -7.89 3.79 5.28
CA GLU A 86 -6.92 2.86 4.68
C GLU A 86 -5.67 3.63 4.25
N GLY A 87 -4.50 3.12 4.63
CA GLY A 87 -3.20 3.66 4.20
C GLY A 87 -2.09 3.36 5.20
N ILE A 88 -0.85 3.55 4.76
CA ILE A 88 0.35 3.14 5.49
C ILE A 88 0.52 3.81 6.86
N HIS A 89 -0.07 4.99 7.06
CA HIS A 89 0.00 5.76 8.30
C HIS A 89 -1.23 5.62 9.21
N ALA A 90 -2.20 4.76 8.88
CA ALA A 90 -3.47 4.65 9.61
C ALA A 90 -3.32 4.35 11.12
N LEU A 91 -2.21 3.72 11.52
CA LEU A 91 -1.93 3.40 12.92
C LEU A 91 -1.09 4.44 13.66
N ASN A 92 -0.59 5.46 12.96
CA ASN A 92 0.19 6.52 13.56
C ASN A 92 -0.74 7.44 14.38
N PRO A 93 -0.53 7.60 15.71
CA PRO A 93 -1.37 8.45 16.55
C PRO A 93 -1.45 9.91 16.07
N GLU A 94 -0.38 10.40 15.43
CA GLU A 94 -0.32 11.76 14.87
C GLU A 94 -1.27 11.97 13.67
N LEU A 95 -1.78 10.90 13.05
CA LEU A 95 -2.75 11.02 11.96
C LEU A 95 -4.10 11.58 12.42
N THR A 96 -4.56 11.16 13.61
CA THR A 96 -5.90 11.49 14.14
C THR A 96 -5.86 11.91 15.61
N PRO A 97 -5.11 12.97 15.97
CA PRO A 97 -4.88 13.36 17.36
C PRO A 97 -6.16 13.80 18.07
N HIS A 98 -7.17 14.26 17.32
CA HIS A 98 -8.42 14.79 17.86
C HIS A 98 -9.54 13.75 18.02
N ILE A 99 -9.29 12.50 17.61
CA ILE A 99 -10.27 11.43 17.72
C ILE A 99 -9.95 10.58 18.95
N PRO A 100 -10.89 10.42 19.90
CA PRO A 100 -10.70 9.56 21.07
C PRO A 100 -10.37 8.11 20.69
N ALA A 101 -9.57 7.42 21.50
CA ALA A 101 -9.09 6.08 21.19
C ALA A 101 -10.22 5.04 21.20
N GLU A 102 -11.22 5.22 22.06
CA GLU A 102 -12.41 4.37 22.17
C GLU A 102 -13.27 4.35 20.90
N ASN A 103 -13.12 5.35 20.03
CA ASN A 103 -13.82 5.46 18.76
C ASN A 103 -13.02 4.86 17.59
N LYS A 104 -11.90 4.20 17.88
CA LYS A 104 -11.00 3.61 16.87
C LYS A 104 -10.88 2.12 17.09
N TYR A 105 -10.91 1.39 15.98
CA TYR A 105 -10.48 0.00 15.93
C TYR A 105 -9.38 -0.12 14.89
N LYS A 106 -8.19 -0.52 15.31
CA LYS A 106 -6.96 -0.48 14.52
C LYS A 106 -6.61 -1.87 14.01
N ILE A 107 -6.43 -1.99 12.70
CA ILE A 107 -6.05 -3.24 12.05
C ILE A 107 -4.70 -3.03 11.37
N TYR A 108 -3.72 -3.86 11.71
CA TYR A 108 -2.45 -3.91 10.98
C TYR A 108 -2.48 -5.04 9.96
N VAL A 109 -2.31 -4.69 8.68
CA VAL A 109 -2.21 -5.67 7.59
C VAL A 109 -0.75 -5.93 7.27
N SER A 110 -0.32 -7.18 7.46
CA SER A 110 1.03 -7.63 7.16
C SER A 110 1.04 -8.63 6.00
N ALA A 111 2.21 -8.90 5.42
CA ALA A 111 2.41 -9.94 4.41
C ALA A 111 3.49 -10.93 4.89
N LEU A 112 3.31 -11.43 6.12
CA LEU A 112 4.27 -12.31 6.79
C LEU A 112 4.31 -13.67 6.09
N THR A 113 5.34 -13.86 5.28
CA THR A 113 5.57 -15.14 4.59
C THR A 113 6.28 -16.08 5.55
N THR A 114 5.58 -17.13 6.00
CA THR A 114 6.09 -18.10 6.98
C THR A 114 6.61 -19.39 6.34
N ILE A 115 6.63 -19.45 5.00
CA ILE A 115 7.12 -20.62 4.27
C ILE A 115 8.65 -20.64 4.26
N LEU A 116 9.18 -21.82 4.55
CA LEU A 116 10.59 -22.14 4.37
C LEU A 116 10.85 -22.49 2.90
N LEU A 117 11.91 -21.91 2.33
CA LEU A 117 12.41 -22.26 1.00
C LEU A 117 13.10 -23.64 1.04
N ASP A 118 13.84 -23.89 2.12
CA ASP A 118 14.47 -25.16 2.46
C ASP A 118 14.60 -25.30 3.99
N ASN A 119 15.28 -26.34 4.47
CA ASN A 119 15.43 -26.61 5.91
C ASN A 119 16.13 -25.50 6.72
N HIS A 120 16.79 -24.54 6.06
CA HIS A 120 17.61 -23.51 6.70
C HIS A 120 17.24 -22.09 6.27
N ASN A 121 16.54 -21.91 5.15
CA ASN A 121 16.22 -20.61 4.57
C ASN A 121 14.70 -20.35 4.60
N TYR A 122 14.30 -19.21 5.16
CA TYR A 122 12.93 -18.71 5.05
C TYR A 122 12.78 -17.82 3.82
N ILE A 123 11.56 -17.68 3.31
CA ILE A 123 11.26 -16.68 2.28
C ILE A 123 11.19 -15.29 2.93
N PRO A 124 12.05 -14.34 2.53
CA PRO A 124 12.00 -13.00 3.13
C PRO A 124 10.69 -12.30 2.83
N THR A 125 10.01 -11.83 3.90
CA THR A 125 8.78 -11.01 3.76
C THR A 125 9.04 -9.74 2.95
N THR A 126 10.25 -9.18 3.02
CA THR A 126 10.68 -8.03 2.22
C THR A 126 10.63 -8.31 0.72
N ASP A 127 11.01 -9.51 0.29
CA ASP A 127 11.03 -9.89 -1.12
C ASP A 127 9.62 -10.05 -1.66
N ASN A 128 8.74 -10.69 -0.88
CA ASN A 128 7.33 -10.81 -1.25
C ASN A 128 6.67 -9.42 -1.40
N ARG A 129 6.90 -8.52 -0.43
CA ARG A 129 6.40 -7.13 -0.48
C ARG A 129 6.97 -6.35 -1.66
N LEU A 130 8.26 -6.47 -1.95
CA LEU A 130 8.91 -5.83 -3.09
C LEU A 130 8.34 -6.35 -4.42
N LEU A 131 8.12 -7.66 -4.56
CA LEU A 131 7.54 -8.25 -5.76
C LEU A 131 6.08 -7.79 -5.98
N ARG A 132 5.26 -7.75 -4.92
CA ARG A 132 3.89 -7.18 -4.97
C ARG A 132 3.94 -5.74 -5.45
N ARG A 133 4.88 -4.96 -4.92
CA ARG A 133 5.08 -3.56 -5.30
C ARG A 133 5.51 -3.38 -6.75
N ILE A 134 6.48 -4.16 -7.23
CA ILE A 134 6.96 -4.10 -8.62
C ILE A 134 5.82 -4.36 -9.60
N ILE A 135 5.01 -5.40 -9.35
CA ILE A 135 3.86 -5.71 -10.23
C ILE A 135 2.83 -4.59 -10.20
N ARG A 136 2.46 -4.11 -9.01
CA ARG A 136 1.50 -3.02 -8.83
C ARG A 136 1.95 -1.72 -9.50
N ASP A 137 3.17 -1.29 -9.22
CA ASP A 137 3.71 -0.02 -9.67
C ASP A 137 3.88 -0.01 -11.20
N TYR A 138 4.30 -1.13 -11.79
CA TYR A 138 4.35 -1.31 -13.25
C TYR A 138 2.98 -1.25 -13.90
N LYS A 139 2.00 -1.97 -13.33
CA LYS A 139 0.68 -2.12 -13.95
C LYS A 139 -0.23 -0.91 -13.78
N TYR A 140 -0.19 -0.24 -12.62
CA TYR A 140 -1.17 0.79 -12.27
C TYR A 140 -0.58 2.19 -12.09
N ARG A 141 0.73 2.31 -11.86
CA ARG A 141 1.39 3.60 -11.59
C ARG A 141 2.37 4.03 -12.70
N GLY A 142 2.66 3.16 -13.66
CA GLY A 142 3.54 3.44 -14.81
C GLY A 142 5.03 3.50 -14.46
N TYR A 143 5.44 2.98 -13.29
CA TYR A 143 6.85 2.93 -12.92
C TYR A 143 7.51 1.64 -13.42
N SER A 144 8.75 1.75 -13.87
CA SER A 144 9.59 0.60 -14.21
C SER A 144 10.07 -0.15 -12.96
N ALA A 145 10.46 -1.42 -13.11
CA ALA A 145 11.13 -2.15 -12.03
C ALA A 145 12.43 -1.48 -11.59
N GLU A 146 13.17 -0.84 -12.52
CA GLU A 146 14.37 -0.05 -12.19
C GLU A 146 14.02 1.04 -11.15
N GLU A 147 12.98 1.83 -11.41
CA GLU A 147 12.57 2.91 -10.50
C GLU A 147 12.04 2.39 -9.16
N THR A 148 11.24 1.32 -9.17
CA THR A 148 10.72 0.73 -7.93
C THR A 148 11.85 0.17 -7.06
N ILE A 149 12.80 -0.55 -7.66
CA ILE A 149 13.97 -1.09 -6.94
C ILE A 149 14.84 0.03 -6.41
N ARG A 150 15.10 1.08 -7.20
CA ARG A 150 15.88 2.25 -6.78
C ARG A 150 15.32 2.91 -5.52
N ARG A 151 13.98 3.03 -5.44
CA ARG A 151 13.29 3.67 -4.31
C ARG A 151 13.12 2.76 -3.10
N TRP A 152 13.33 1.45 -3.26
CA TRP A 152 13.07 0.48 -2.19
C TRP A 152 13.80 0.77 -0.88
N PRO A 153 15.10 1.15 -0.88
CA PRO A 153 15.80 1.49 0.37
C PRO A 153 15.18 2.67 1.12
N SER A 154 14.79 3.73 0.39
CA SER A 154 14.09 4.88 0.97
C SER A 154 12.77 4.47 1.58
N VAL A 155 12.03 3.59 0.91
CA VAL A 155 10.76 3.07 1.45
C VAL A 155 10.95 2.22 2.70
N ARG A 156 11.98 1.38 2.74
CA ARG A 156 12.33 0.61 3.94
C ARG A 156 12.68 1.53 5.12
N ALA A 157 13.44 2.60 4.88
CA ALA A 157 13.74 3.59 5.91
C ALA A 157 12.46 4.32 6.39
N GLY A 158 11.56 4.66 5.47
CA GLY A 158 10.25 5.23 5.79
C GLY A 158 9.38 4.30 6.64
N GLU A 159 9.35 3.00 6.31
CA GLU A 159 8.65 1.99 7.10
C GLU A 159 9.17 1.89 8.52
N GLU A 160 10.49 1.85 8.70
CA GLU A 160 11.15 1.76 10.02
C GLU A 160 10.88 3.00 10.88
N LYS A 161 10.72 4.16 10.26
CA LYS A 161 10.48 5.43 10.95
C LYS A 161 9.01 5.69 11.25
N TRP A 162 8.12 5.44 10.28
CA TRP A 162 6.75 5.96 10.30
C TRP A 162 5.67 4.89 10.43
N ILE A 163 6.01 3.61 10.26
CA ILE A 163 5.02 2.51 10.17
C ILE A 163 5.27 1.45 11.25
N PHE A 164 6.44 0.80 11.24
CA PHE A 164 6.76 -0.29 12.16
C PHE A 164 6.71 0.08 13.65
N PRO A 165 7.08 1.30 14.09
CA PRO A 165 6.94 1.69 15.50
C PRO A 165 5.50 1.64 16.01
N TYR A 166 4.51 1.72 15.11
CA TYR A 166 3.09 1.79 15.46
C TYR A 166 2.33 0.49 15.20
N GLN A 167 2.98 -0.58 14.75
CA GLN A 167 2.30 -1.85 14.47
C GLN A 167 1.66 -2.46 15.73
N GLU A 168 2.32 -2.33 16.88
CA GLU A 168 1.84 -2.82 18.19
C GLU A 168 0.66 -2.01 18.74
N ASN A 169 0.32 -0.88 18.10
CA ASN A 169 -0.91 -0.16 18.42
C ASN A 169 -2.16 -0.85 17.87
N ALA A 170 -2.03 -1.88 17.03
CA ALA A 170 -3.17 -2.53 16.42
C ALA A 170 -3.96 -3.39 17.41
N ASP A 171 -5.29 -3.32 17.32
CA ASP A 171 -6.20 -4.17 18.07
C ASP A 171 -6.32 -5.57 17.41
N ALA A 172 -6.07 -5.64 16.10
CA ALA A 172 -6.00 -6.90 15.36
C ALA A 172 -4.89 -6.89 14.30
N MET A 173 -4.28 -8.05 14.12
CA MET A 173 -3.31 -8.34 13.07
C MET A 173 -3.97 -9.16 11.97
N PHE A 174 -3.78 -8.78 10.71
CA PHE A 174 -4.25 -9.54 9.56
C PHE A 174 -3.08 -9.87 8.63
N ASN A 175 -2.79 -11.17 8.45
CA ASN A 175 -1.77 -11.60 7.50
C ASN A 175 -2.41 -11.81 6.12
N SER A 176 -2.04 -10.95 5.17
CA SER A 176 -2.46 -10.99 3.76
C SER A 176 -1.58 -11.89 2.89
N ALA A 177 -0.53 -12.51 3.43
CA ALA A 177 0.31 -13.45 2.68
C ALA A 177 -0.48 -14.69 2.28
N LEU A 178 -0.27 -15.16 1.04
CA LEU A 178 -0.91 -16.36 0.51
C LEU A 178 0.17 -17.36 0.10
N LEU A 179 0.04 -18.62 0.52
CA LEU A 179 1.11 -19.61 0.39
C LEU A 179 1.58 -19.82 -1.06
N PHE A 180 0.66 -19.68 -2.02
CA PHE A 180 0.91 -19.90 -3.45
C PHE A 180 1.20 -18.62 -4.23
N GLU A 181 1.27 -17.44 -3.59
CA GLU A 181 1.30 -16.17 -4.33
C GLU A 181 2.54 -16.02 -5.21
N LEU A 182 3.71 -16.43 -4.73
CA LEU A 182 4.97 -16.30 -5.46
C LEU A 182 4.98 -17.18 -6.72
N ALA A 183 4.36 -18.35 -6.66
CA ALA A 183 4.20 -19.25 -7.80
C ALA A 183 3.38 -18.62 -8.93
N ILE A 184 2.37 -17.81 -8.59
CA ILE A 184 1.55 -17.10 -9.57
C ILE A 184 2.21 -15.80 -10.01
N MET A 185 2.67 -14.99 -9.06
CA MET A 185 3.31 -13.70 -9.32
C MET A 185 4.58 -13.84 -10.17
N LYS A 186 5.27 -14.97 -10.12
CA LYS A 186 6.44 -15.29 -10.93
C LYS A 186 6.26 -14.92 -12.41
N ASP A 187 5.16 -15.33 -13.02
CA ASP A 187 4.94 -15.15 -14.45
C ASP A 187 4.69 -13.69 -14.84
N TYR A 188 4.27 -12.86 -13.88
CA TYR A 188 4.10 -11.42 -14.05
C TYR A 188 5.39 -10.65 -13.71
N ALA A 189 6.09 -11.05 -12.65
CA ALA A 189 7.29 -10.37 -12.18
C ALA A 189 8.49 -10.59 -13.10
N ILE A 190 8.73 -11.83 -13.59
CA ILE A 190 9.91 -12.15 -14.40
C ILE A 190 10.01 -11.27 -15.66
N PRO A 191 8.96 -11.07 -16.48
CA PRO A 191 9.01 -10.18 -17.63
C PRO A 191 9.37 -8.75 -17.26
N ILE A 192 8.80 -8.21 -16.17
CA ILE A 192 9.06 -6.85 -15.71
C ILE A 192 10.52 -6.71 -15.25
N LEU A 193 11.02 -7.67 -14.48
CA LEU A 193 12.40 -7.70 -13.97
C LEU A 193 13.43 -7.89 -15.10
N ARG A 194 13.08 -8.58 -16.20
CA ARG A 194 13.94 -8.74 -17.38
C ARG A 194 14.19 -7.43 -18.11
N ASN A 195 13.29 -6.45 -17.98
CA ASN A 195 13.43 -5.14 -18.62
C ASN A 195 14.42 -4.22 -17.91
N VAL A 196 14.93 -4.58 -16.73
CA VAL A 196 15.97 -3.81 -16.04
C VAL A 196 17.30 -3.98 -16.80
N PRO A 197 17.91 -2.90 -17.32
CA PRO A 197 19.15 -2.99 -18.10
C PRO A 197 20.35 -3.42 -17.24
N ASN A 198 21.28 -4.19 -17.81
CA ASN A 198 22.45 -4.73 -17.10
C ASN A 198 23.52 -3.69 -16.71
N ASN A 199 23.45 -2.48 -17.27
CA ASN A 199 24.34 -1.37 -16.95
C ASN A 199 23.81 -0.48 -15.80
N LYS A 200 22.71 -0.86 -15.16
CA LYS A 200 22.09 -0.15 -14.05
C LYS A 200 22.45 -0.80 -12.71
N PRO A 201 22.67 -0.03 -11.62
CA PRO A 201 22.89 -0.59 -10.28
C PRO A 201 21.79 -1.56 -9.83
N GLU A 202 20.54 -1.26 -10.19
CA GLU A 202 19.34 -2.02 -9.82
C GLU A 202 19.27 -3.40 -10.49
N TYR A 203 20.08 -3.66 -11.52
CA TYR A 203 20.12 -4.95 -12.21
C TYR A 203 20.49 -6.09 -11.26
N SER A 204 21.42 -5.83 -10.33
CA SER A 204 21.86 -6.82 -9.34
C SER A 204 20.69 -7.40 -8.55
N GLU A 205 19.82 -6.52 -8.04
CA GLU A 205 18.64 -6.89 -7.27
C GLU A 205 17.56 -7.51 -8.16
N ALA A 206 17.33 -6.98 -9.36
CA ALA A 206 16.40 -7.57 -10.32
C ALA A 206 16.81 -9.00 -10.71
N TYR A 207 18.11 -9.24 -10.90
CA TYR A 207 18.67 -10.55 -11.18
C TYR A 207 18.52 -11.50 -9.98
N ARG A 208 18.81 -11.03 -8.76
CA ARG A 208 18.59 -11.79 -7.52
C ARG A 208 17.14 -12.23 -7.38
N LEU A 209 16.17 -11.32 -7.55
CA LEU A 209 14.74 -11.62 -7.49
C LEU A 209 14.31 -12.63 -8.57
N ARG A 210 14.86 -12.53 -9.79
CA ARG A 210 14.61 -13.53 -10.84
C ARG A 210 15.11 -14.91 -10.45
N LYS A 211 16.31 -15.02 -9.88
CA LYS A 211 16.86 -16.29 -9.39
C LYS A 211 16.06 -16.85 -8.23
N PHE A 212 15.62 -15.99 -7.33
CA PHE A 212 14.71 -16.38 -6.26
C PHE A 212 13.38 -16.95 -6.81
N LEU A 213 12.78 -16.32 -7.82
CA LEU A 213 11.57 -16.82 -8.45
C LEU A 213 11.76 -18.14 -9.23
N GLU A 214 12.99 -18.51 -9.61
CA GLU A 214 13.25 -19.80 -10.27
C GLU A 214 12.94 -21.00 -9.35
N TYR A 215 12.98 -20.84 -8.02
CA TYR A 215 12.66 -21.91 -7.05
C TYR A 215 11.18 -22.30 -7.01
N PHE A 216 10.28 -21.49 -7.57
CA PHE A 216 8.84 -21.75 -7.53
C PHE A 216 8.35 -22.35 -8.85
N ALA A 217 7.54 -23.41 -8.79
CA ALA A 217 6.79 -23.87 -9.95
C ALA A 217 5.76 -22.80 -10.34
N SER A 218 5.64 -22.49 -11.63
CA SER A 218 4.62 -21.54 -12.11
C SER A 218 3.22 -22.16 -11.95
N VAL A 219 2.27 -21.34 -11.51
CA VAL A 219 0.84 -21.69 -11.39
C VAL A 219 0.04 -20.67 -12.18
N GLN A 220 -0.83 -21.15 -13.08
CA GLN A 220 -1.68 -20.27 -13.88
C GLN A 220 -2.71 -19.55 -13.00
N ASP A 221 -2.96 -18.28 -13.29
CA ASP A 221 -3.88 -17.44 -12.52
C ASP A 221 -5.36 -17.72 -12.81
N LYS A 222 -5.69 -18.64 -13.74
CA LYS A 222 -7.06 -18.97 -14.15
C LYS A 222 -7.91 -19.55 -13.02
N GLU A 223 -7.27 -20.29 -12.11
CA GLU A 223 -7.96 -20.91 -10.97
C GLU A 223 -8.10 -19.95 -9.79
N LEU A 224 -7.51 -18.75 -9.86
CA LEU A 224 -7.67 -17.76 -8.80
C LEU A 224 -9.13 -17.27 -8.73
N PRO A 225 -9.79 -17.39 -7.58
CA PRO A 225 -11.10 -16.79 -7.39
C PRO A 225 -11.05 -15.27 -7.66
N PRO A 226 -12.12 -14.68 -8.23
CA PRO A 226 -12.18 -13.23 -8.44
C PRO A 226 -12.20 -12.44 -7.12
N THR A 227 -12.45 -13.10 -5.99
CA THR A 227 -12.40 -12.54 -4.63
C THR A 227 -11.03 -12.65 -3.96
N SER A 228 -10.03 -13.25 -4.62
CA SER A 228 -8.68 -13.40 -4.07
C SER A 228 -7.97 -12.05 -3.95
N LEU A 229 -7.24 -11.83 -2.85
CA LEU A 229 -6.42 -10.63 -2.64
C LEU A 229 -5.38 -10.44 -3.75
N LEU A 230 -4.87 -11.53 -4.36
CA LEU A 230 -3.91 -11.42 -5.47
C LEU A 230 -4.49 -10.75 -6.71
N ARG A 231 -5.81 -10.72 -6.86
CA ARG A 231 -6.48 -10.03 -7.97
C ARG A 231 -6.26 -8.52 -7.94
N GLU A 232 -5.87 -7.96 -6.80
CA GLU A 232 -5.40 -6.57 -6.70
C GLU A 232 -4.17 -6.34 -7.60
N PHE A 233 -3.18 -7.23 -7.54
CA PHE A 233 -1.94 -7.12 -8.32
C PHE A 233 -2.13 -7.62 -9.76
N LEU A 234 -2.85 -8.74 -9.93
CA LEU A 234 -2.91 -9.47 -11.19
C LEU A 234 -4.09 -9.05 -12.08
N GLY A 235 -5.10 -8.38 -11.52
CA GLY A 235 -6.35 -8.03 -12.21
C GLY A 235 -7.35 -9.20 -12.21
N GLY A 236 -8.58 -8.93 -12.67
CA GLY A 236 -9.68 -9.90 -12.66
C GLY A 236 -10.45 -9.97 -11.33
N SER A 237 -10.35 -8.93 -10.51
CA SER A 237 -11.09 -8.82 -9.24
C SER A 237 -12.57 -8.58 -9.47
N SER A 238 -13.43 -9.20 -8.65
CA SER A 238 -14.86 -8.83 -8.57
C SER A 238 -15.09 -7.55 -7.76
N PHE A 239 -14.08 -7.11 -6.99
CA PHE A 239 -14.15 -5.85 -6.26
C PHE A 239 -13.94 -4.67 -7.20
N ARG A 240 -14.74 -3.61 -7.01
CA ARG A 240 -14.56 -2.32 -7.69
C ARG A 240 -13.79 -1.42 -6.75
N TYR A 241 -12.68 -0.88 -7.23
CA TYR A 241 -11.79 0.03 -6.51
C TYR A 241 -11.93 1.44 -7.08
#